data_AF-A0A0B7GXW5-F1
#
_entry.id   AF-A0A0B7GXW5-F1
#
_cell.length_a   1.000
_cell.length_b   1.000
_cell.length_c   1.000
_cell.angle_alpha   90.00
_cell.angle_beta   90.00
_cell.angle_gamma   90.00
#
_symmetry.space_group_name_H-M   'P 1'
#
loop_
_entity.id
_entity.type
_entity.pdbx_description
1 polymer ?
#
loop_
_entity_poly.entity_id
_entity_poly.type
_entity_poly.pdbx_seq_one_letter_code
_entity_poly.pdbx_strand_id
1 'polypeptide(L)'
;MLFRMMRSPAYKLSRRQAMIYLLMKPINAFRRDYEYKRLGTLSLLAGIDLQTGDAIPLVSDSHTSKDYVQFLKILDERYPQEIKLESFG
;
A
#
# COMPACT_ATOMS: atom_id res chain seq x y z
N MET A 1 -18.11 9.56 56.10
CA MET A 1 -18.02 8.52 57.15
C MET A 1 -17.47 7.24 56.50
N LEU A 2 -16.24 6.88 56.89
CA LEU A 2 -15.42 5.68 56.64
C LEU A 2 -15.37 4.99 55.26
N PHE A 3 -14.28 5.27 54.53
CA PHE A 3 -13.62 4.30 53.63
C PHE A 3 -12.99 3.18 54.49
N ARG A 4 -13.49 1.95 54.37
CA ARG A 4 -12.89 0.77 55.00
C ARG A 4 -11.92 0.12 54.00
N MET A 5 -10.65 0.47 54.15
CA MET A 5 -9.53 -0.14 53.45
C MET A 5 -9.41 -1.62 53.85
N MET A 6 -9.93 -2.53 53.02
CA MET A 6 -9.60 -3.95 53.15
C MET A 6 -8.14 -4.15 52.74
N ARG A 7 -7.27 -4.37 53.72
CA ARG A 7 -5.94 -4.94 53.48
C ARG A 7 -6.14 -6.37 52.96
N SER A 8 -6.01 -6.57 51.66
CA SER A 8 -5.99 -7.92 51.08
C SER A 8 -4.79 -8.69 51.66
N PRO A 9 -4.99 -9.87 52.28
CA PRO A 9 -3.87 -10.68 52.72
C PRO A 9 -3.09 -11.14 51.48
N ALA A 10 -1.78 -10.90 51.47
CA ALA A 10 -0.88 -11.36 50.43
C ALA A 10 -0.86 -12.90 50.44
N TYR A 11 -1.74 -13.52 49.66
CA TYR A 11 -1.69 -14.96 49.41
C TYR A 11 -0.41 -15.23 48.62
N LYS A 12 0.49 -16.05 49.20
CA LYS A 12 1.70 -16.54 48.53
C LYS A 12 1.25 -17.37 47.31
N LEU A 13 1.29 -16.79 46.10
CA LEU A 13 1.03 -17.56 44.88
C LEU A 13 2.01 -18.74 44.84
N SER A 14 1.49 -19.96 44.71
CA SER A 14 2.33 -21.13 44.46
C SER A 14 3.06 -20.96 43.13
N ARG A 15 4.26 -21.53 42.99
CA ARG A 15 5.01 -21.52 41.71
C ARG A 15 4.14 -22.05 40.55
N ARG A 16 3.19 -22.95 40.80
CA ARG A 16 2.26 -23.47 39.80
C ARG A 16 1.19 -22.43 39.39
N GLN A 17 0.60 -21.70 40.34
CA GLN A 17 -0.30 -20.57 40.01
C GLN A 17 0.44 -19.42 39.31
N ALA A 18 1.67 -19.12 39.73
CA ALA A 18 2.48 -18.06 39.11
C ALA A 18 2.85 -18.40 37.65
N MET A 19 3.12 -19.67 37.35
CA MET A 19 3.42 -20.13 35.97
C MET A 19 2.20 -20.02 35.06
N ILE A 20 1.00 -20.36 35.55
CA ILE A 20 -0.24 -20.18 34.78
C ILE A 20 -0.47 -18.68 34.47
N TYR A 21 -0.22 -17.80 35.44
CA TYR A 21 -0.37 -16.35 35.25
C TYR A 21 0.67 -15.77 34.28
N LEU A 22 1.90 -16.30 34.25
CA LEU A 22 2.94 -15.92 33.28
C LEU A 22 2.63 -16.42 31.86
N LEU A 23 2.04 -17.61 31.72
CA LEU A 23 1.61 -18.20 30.45
C LEU A 23 0.36 -17.54 29.86
N MET A 24 -0.51 -16.97 30.70
CA MET A 24 -1.69 -16.18 30.31
C MET A 24 -1.41 -14.68 30.16
N LYS A 25 -0.15 -14.25 30.26
CA LYS A 25 0.21 -12.83 30.09
C LYS A 25 -0.15 -12.46 28.65
N PRO A 26 -1.12 -11.55 28.42
CA PRO A 26 -1.55 -11.24 27.07
C PRO A 26 -0.34 -10.67 26.35
N ILE A 27 0.06 -11.36 25.29
CA ILE A 27 0.96 -10.79 24.29
C ILE A 27 0.20 -9.57 23.78
N ASN A 28 0.80 -8.38 23.91
CA ASN A 28 0.27 -7.18 23.25
C ASN A 28 0.38 -7.41 21.73
N ALA A 29 -0.55 -8.16 21.18
CA ALA A 29 -0.68 -8.41 19.76
C ALA A 29 -1.21 -7.11 19.16
N PHE A 30 -0.31 -6.31 18.58
CA PHE A 30 -0.66 -5.11 17.85
C PHE A 30 -1.37 -5.55 16.55
N ARG A 31 -2.69 -5.68 16.59
CA ARG A 31 -3.48 -6.01 15.40
C ARG A 31 -3.55 -4.76 14.52
N ARG A 32 -2.92 -4.81 13.35
CA ARG A 32 -3.01 -3.76 12.32
C ARG A 32 -4.15 -4.13 11.38
N ASP A 33 -5.33 -3.60 11.67
CA ASP A 33 -6.43 -3.67 10.70
C ASP A 33 -6.20 -2.55 9.68
N TYR A 34 -5.77 -2.93 8.47
CA TYR A 34 -5.68 -2.02 7.34
C TYR A 34 -7.02 -2.06 6.60
N GLU A 35 -7.85 -1.02 6.79
CA GLU A 35 -9.01 -0.84 5.93
C GLU A 35 -8.53 -0.36 4.55
N TYR A 36 -8.88 -1.14 3.52
CA TYR A 36 -8.60 -0.74 2.15
C TYR A 36 -9.54 0.38 1.71
N LYS A 37 -8.99 1.57 1.49
CA LYS A 37 -9.72 2.70 0.91
C LYS A 37 -9.45 2.77 -0.59
N ARG A 38 -10.48 2.58 -1.42
CA ARG A 38 -10.41 2.83 -2.87
C ARG A 38 -10.40 4.34 -3.12
N LEU A 39 -9.38 4.82 -3.84
CA LEU A 39 -9.25 6.24 -4.23
C LEU A 39 -9.67 6.49 -5.70
N GLY A 40 -10.31 5.50 -6.33
CA GLY A 40 -10.66 5.53 -7.76
C GLY A 40 -9.72 4.67 -8.61
N THR A 41 -9.90 4.77 -9.93
CA THR A 41 -9.08 4.08 -10.94
C THR A 41 -8.40 5.13 -11.81
N LEU A 42 -7.12 4.92 -12.12
CA LEU A 42 -6.37 5.72 -13.08
C LEU A 42 -6.06 4.86 -14.30
N SER A 43 -5.96 5.50 -15.46
CA SER A 43 -5.43 4.88 -16.67
C SER A 43 -3.93 5.11 -16.74
N LEU A 44 -3.18 4.06 -17.08
CA LEU A 44 -1.76 4.14 -17.40
C LEU A 44 -1.58 3.69 -18.84
N LEU A 45 -1.14 4.61 -19.69
CA LEU A 45 -0.57 4.29 -20.99
C LEU A 45 0.95 4.25 -20.82
N ALA A 46 1.58 3.15 -21.21
CA ALA A 46 3.01 2.98 -21.06
C ALA A 46 3.62 2.39 -22.34
N GLY A 47 4.63 3.08 -22.86
CA GLY A 47 5.53 2.56 -23.89
C GLY A 47 6.81 2.06 -23.24
N ILE A 48 7.50 1.13 -23.89
CA ILE A 48 8.84 0.69 -23.48
C ILE A 48 9.77 0.88 -24.66
N ASP A 49 10.84 1.64 -24.46
CA ASP A 49 11.94 1.71 -25.40
C ASP A 49 12.71 0.39 -25.36
N LEU A 50 12.73 -0.34 -26.47
CA LEU A 50 13.35 -1.65 -26.54
C LEU A 50 14.89 -1.60 -26.58
N GLN A 51 15.48 -0.46 -26.94
CA GLN A 51 16.94 -0.31 -26.98
C GLN A 51 17.50 0.01 -25.60
N THR A 52 16.83 0.90 -24.87
CA THR A 52 17.28 1.37 -23.55
C THR A 52 16.64 0.62 -22.40
N GLY A 53 15.44 0.06 -22.60
CA GLY A 53 14.60 -0.51 -21.55
C GLY A 53 13.76 0.52 -20.80
N ASP A 54 13.80 1.79 -21.18
CA ASP A 54 13.08 2.87 -20.49
C ASP A 54 11.57 2.76 -20.67
N ALA A 55 10.83 2.96 -19.58
CA ALA A 55 9.39 3.14 -19.63
C ALA A 55 9.02 4.60 -19.94
N ILE A 56 7.99 4.78 -20.76
CA ILE A 56 7.41 6.07 -21.13
C ILE A 56 5.97 6.08 -20.63
N PRO A 57 5.68 6.66 -19.45
CA PRO A 57 4.35 6.63 -18.86
C PRO A 57 3.52 7.88 -19.20
N LEU A 58 2.22 7.69 -19.34
CA LEU A 58 1.19 8.72 -19.20
C LEU A 58 0.11 8.20 -18.24
N VAL A 59 -0.07 8.89 -17.12
CA VAL A 59 -1.13 8.62 -16.16
C VAL A 59 -2.26 9.63 -16.38
N SER A 60 -3.48 9.14 -16.56
CA SER A 60 -4.68 9.94 -16.76
C SER A 60 -5.80 9.50 -15.82
N ASP A 61 -6.68 10.43 -15.45
CA ASP A 61 -7.94 10.15 -14.77
C ASP A 61 -9.01 9.59 -15.72
N SER A 62 -8.74 9.59 -17.03
CA SER A 62 -9.62 9.08 -18.07
C SER A 62 -8.91 8.08 -19.01
N HIS A 63 -9.70 7.44 -19.88
CA HIS A 63 -9.21 6.49 -20.89
C HIS A 63 -9.90 6.77 -22.23
N THR A 64 -9.43 7.80 -22.92
CA THR A 64 -10.03 8.32 -24.14
C THR A 64 -9.02 8.39 -25.28
N SER A 65 -9.51 8.53 -26.51
CA SER A 65 -8.65 8.77 -27.67
C SER A 65 -7.81 10.05 -27.54
N LYS A 66 -8.24 11.03 -26.73
CA LYS A 66 -7.45 12.24 -26.45
C LYS A 66 -6.21 11.91 -25.64
N ASP A 67 -6.33 11.05 -24.62
CA ASP A 67 -5.19 10.57 -23.84
C ASP A 67 -4.21 9.81 -24.74
N TYR A 68 -4.74 9.00 -25.66
CA TYR A 68 -3.90 8.29 -26.63
C TYR A 68 -3.14 9.24 -27.57
N VAL A 69 -3.81 10.26 -28.14
CA VAL A 69 -3.13 11.26 -28.97
C VAL A 69 -2.10 12.06 -28.17
N GLN A 70 -2.38 12.38 -26.91
CA GLN A 70 -1.40 13.02 -26.02
C GLN A 70 -0.18 12.12 -25.79
N PHE A 71 -0.41 10.83 -25.57
CA PHE A 71 0.66 9.85 -25.44
C PHE A 71 1.53 9.79 -26.70
N LEU A 72 0.93 9.80 -27.90
CA LEU A 72 1.67 9.84 -29.16
C LEU A 72 2.53 11.11 -29.32
N LYS A 73 2.06 12.26 -28.85
CA LYS A 73 2.87 13.50 -28.85
C LYS A 73 4.11 13.39 -27.95
N ILE A 74 3.97 12.77 -26.79
CA ILE A 74 5.10 12.49 -25.89
C ILE A 74 6.15 11.61 -26.60
N LEU A 75 5.69 10.61 -27.38
CA LEU A 75 6.59 9.78 -28.18
C LEU A 75 7.25 10.56 -29.31
N ASP A 76 6.49 11.38 -30.04
CA ASP A 76 6.98 12.20 -31.15
C ASP A 76 8.03 13.23 -30.73
N GLU A 77 7.88 13.81 -29.53
CA GLU A 77 8.87 14.73 -28.95
C GLU A 77 10.14 14.00 -28.47
N ARG A 78 10.03 12.73 -28.07
CA ARG A 78 11.14 11.97 -27.48
C ARG A 78 12.09 11.41 -28.53
N TYR A 79 11.59 11.02 -29.71
CA TYR A 79 12.39 10.37 -30.74
C TYR A 79 12.71 11.32 -31.91
N PRO A 80 13.90 11.18 -32.54
CA PRO A 80 14.23 11.95 -33.74
C PRO A 80 13.20 11.74 -34.85
N GLN A 81 12.89 12.81 -35.58
CA GLN A 81 11.87 12.84 -36.66
C GLN A 81 12.15 11.88 -37.83
N GLU A 82 13.38 11.35 -37.93
CA GLU A 82 13.75 10.32 -38.91
C GLU A 82 13.19 8.93 -38.57
N ILE A 83 12.69 8.75 -37.34
CA ILE A 83 12.05 7.51 -36.88
C ILE A 83 10.55 7.63 -37.09
N LYS A 84 10.02 6.86 -38.05
CA LYS A 84 8.59 6.84 -38.33
C LYS A 84 7.88 5.88 -37.36
N LEU A 85 6.90 6.40 -36.62
CA LEU A 85 5.99 5.57 -35.83
C LEU A 85 5.00 4.88 -36.78
N GLU A 86 5.19 3.59 -37.05
CA GLU A 86 4.25 2.75 -37.81
C GLU A 86 3.12 2.28 -36.88
N SER A 87 1.87 2.67 -37.15
CA SER A 87 0.72 2.08 -36.46
C SER A 87 0.30 0.81 -37.22
N PHE A 88 0.42 -0.36 -36.59
CA PHE A 88 -0.21 -1.57 -37.10
C PHE A 88 -1.72 -1.46 -36.89
N GLY A 89 -2.46 -1.37 -38.00
CA GLY A 89 -3.93 -1.36 -38.04
C GLY A 89 -4.53 -2.76 -37.99
#